data_AF-A0A2C6CWF8-F1
#
_entry.id   AF-A0A2C6CWF8-F1
#
_cell.length_a   1.000
_cell.length_b   1.000
_cell.length_c   1.000
_cell.angle_alpha   90.00
_cell.angle_beta   90.00
_cell.angle_gamma   90.00
#
_symmetry.space_group_name_H-M   'P 1'
#
loop_
_entity.id
_entity.type
_entity.pdbx_description
1 polymer ?
#
loop_
_entity_poly.entity_id
_entity_poly.type
_entity_poly.pdbx_seq_one_letter_code
_entity_poly.pdbx_strand_id
1 'polypeptide(L)' 'MTSDTLILLAVLLLAFCIYYPIAKIAKSDMAERNRAGLSSTPILYFLMLPIVGPLVYMLVRKKFLPK' A
#
# COMPACT_ATOMS: atom_id res chain seq x y z
N MET A 1 19.77 8.94 23.38
CA MET A 1 19.47 8.06 22.23
C MET A 1 20.78 7.53 21.70
N THR A 2 20.93 6.21 21.56
CA THR A 2 22.13 5.61 20.96
C THR A 2 22.04 5.69 19.43
N SER A 3 23.18 5.57 18.73
CA SER A 3 23.25 5.55 17.26
C SER A 3 22.30 4.51 16.65
N ASP A 4 22.15 3.35 17.29
CA ASP A 4 21.25 2.29 16.85
C ASP A 4 19.78 2.71 16.88
N THR A 5 19.38 3.52 17.87
CA THR A 5 18.01 4.03 17.95
C THR A 5 17.70 4.99 16.80
N LEU A 6 18.68 5.80 16.40
CA LEU A 6 18.56 6.75 15.27
C LEU A 6 18.48 6.01 13.93
N ILE A 7 19.30 4.97 13.75
CA ILE A 7 19.28 4.14 12.54
C ILE A 7 17.93 3.44 12.41
N LEU A 8 17.43 2.83 13.49
CA LEU A 8 16.12 2.19 13.49
C LEU A 8 15.00 3.18 13.13
N LEU A 9 15.03 4.37 13.71
CA LEU A 9 14.05 5.42 13.43
C LEU A 9 14.11 5.87 11.96
N ALA A 10 15.31 6.00 11.39
CA ALA A 10 15.49 6.36 9.98
C ALA A 10 14.93 5.28 9.04
N VAL A 11 15.16 4.00 9.34
CA VAL A 11 14.60 2.88 8.56
C VAL A 11 13.07 2.85 8.65
N LEU A 12 12.50 3.06 9.84
CA LEU A 12 11.06 3.12 10.03
C LEU A 12 10.42 4.30 9.29
N LEU A 13 11.05 5.48 9.34
CA LEU A 13 10.59 6.65 8.59
C LEU A 13 10.66 6.41 7.09
N LEU A 14 11.74 5.80 6.58
CA LEU A 14 11.88 5.47 5.17
C LEU A 14 10.80 4.48 4.72
N ALA A 15 10.57 3.42 5.49
CA ALA A 15 9.51 2.46 5.24
C ALA A 15 8.13 3.15 5.25
N PHE A 16 7.86 4.00 6.24
CA PHE A 16 6.60 4.74 6.31
C PHE A 16 6.42 5.66 5.10
N CYS A 17 7.44 6.41 4.69
CA CYS A 17 7.40 7.29 3.52
C CYS A 17 7.11 6.55 2.21
N ILE A 18 7.54 5.29 2.09
CA ILE A 18 7.27 4.46 0.90
C ILE A 18 5.87 3.84 0.96
N TYR A 19 5.48 3.30 2.11
CA TYR A 19 4.21 2.58 2.25
C TYR A 19 3.00 3.49 2.34
N TYR A 20 3.12 4.63 3.01
CA TYR A 20 2.04 5.58 3.21
C TYR A 20 1.37 6.05 1.91
N PRO A 21 2.09 6.53 0.88
CA PRO A 21 1.46 6.94 -0.38
C PRO A 21 0.75 5.78 -1.07
N ILE A 22 1.32 4.57 -1.02
CA ILE A 22 0.72 3.38 -1.67
C ILE A 22 -0.57 2.97 -0.94
N ALA A 23 -0.58 2.99 0.39
CA ALA A 23 -1.77 2.73 1.20
C ALA A 23 -2.87 3.78 0.93
N LYS A 24 -2.49 5.06 0.75
CA LYS A 24 -3.44 6.13 0.40
C LYS A 24 -4.09 5.89 -0.96
N ILE A 25 -3.31 5.47 -1.96
CA ILE A 25 -3.82 5.11 -3.30
C ILE A 25 -4.75 3.89 -3.19
N ALA A 26 -4.33 2.84 -2.48
CA ALA A 26 -5.13 1.63 -2.30
C ALA A 26 -6.49 1.91 -1.66
N LYS A 27 -6.54 2.84 -0.69
CA LYS A 27 -7.80 3.28 -0.07
C LYS A 27 -8.74 3.95 -1.07
N SER A 28 -8.21 4.76 -1.99
CA SER A 28 -8.99 5.38 -3.06
C SER A 28 -9.53 4.33 -4.03
N ASP A 29 -8.67 3.43 -4.50
CA ASP A 29 -9.05 2.38 -5.45
C ASP A 29 -10.10 1.41 -4.83
N MET A 30 -9.99 1.11 -3.53
CA MET A 30 -11.01 0.34 -2.79
C MET A 30 -12.35 1.08 -2.71
N ALA A 31 -12.34 2.39 -2.41
CA ALA A 31 -13.55 3.20 -2.38
C ALA A 31 -14.24 3.25 -3.75
N GLU A 32 -13.46 3.34 -4.83
CA GLU A 32 -13.97 3.34 -6.21
C GLU A 32 -14.58 1.99 -6.59
N ARG A 33 -13.91 0.88 -6.28
CA ARG A 33 -14.46 -0.47 -6.46
C ARG A 33 -15.73 -0.71 -5.66
N ASN A 34 -15.76 -0.26 -4.40
CA ASN A 34 -16.94 -0.42 -3.56
C ASN A 34 -18.14 0.37 -4.10
N ARG A 35 -17.91 1.57 -4.66
CA ARG A 35 -18.95 2.35 -5.37
C ARG A 35 -19.47 1.63 -6.62
N ALA A 36 -18.62 0.87 -7.30
CA ALA A 36 -19.01 0.04 -8.43
C ALA A 36 -19.61 -1.33 -8.03
N GLY A 37 -19.83 -1.60 -6.73
CA GLY A 37 -20.33 -2.89 -6.23
C GLY A 37 -19.32 -4.04 -6.34
N LEU A 38 -18.03 -3.74 -6.53
CA LEU A 38 -16.96 -4.71 -6.69
C LEU A 38 -16.22 -4.98 -5.37
N SER A 39 -15.82 -6.23 -5.16
CA SER A 39 -15.06 -6.63 -3.97
C SER A 39 -13.68 -5.96 -3.88
N SER A 40 -13.30 -5.54 -2.67
CA SER A 40 -11.98 -4.94 -2.36
C SER A 40 -10.95 -5.96 -1.85
N THR A 41 -11.33 -7.24 -1.71
CA THR A 41 -10.46 -8.34 -1.25
C THR A 41 -9.11 -8.43 -2.00
N PRO A 42 -9.04 -8.32 -3.34
CA PRO A 42 -7.75 -8.40 -4.03
C PRO A 42 -6.78 -7.29 -3.63
N ILE A 43 -7.26 -6.07 -3.38
CA ILE A 43 -6.41 -4.94 -2.96
C ILE A 43 -5.84 -5.20 -1.56
N LEU A 44 -6.66 -5.77 -0.66
CA LEU A 44 -6.25 -6.17 0.68
C LEU A 44 -5.16 -7.25 0.69
N TYR A 45 -5.25 -8.26 -0.18
CA TYR A 45 -4.22 -9.29 -0.30
C TYR A 45 -2.85 -8.71 -0.67
N PHE A 46 -2.82 -7.74 -1.59
CA PHE A 46 -1.55 -7.08 -1.92
C PHE A 46 -1.05 -6.17 -0.80
N LEU A 47 -1.94 -5.56 0.00
CA LEU A 47 -1.51 -4.75 1.14
C LEU A 47 -0.90 -5.60 2.28
N MET A 48 -1.32 -6.86 2.42
CA MET A 48 -0.84 -7.78 3.46
C MET A 48 0.58 -8.32 3.18
N LEU A 49 1.05 -8.26 1.93
CA LEU A 49 2.37 -8.71 1.54
C LEU A 49 3.41 -7.62 1.86
N PRO A 50 4.28 -7.81 2.86
CA PRO A 50 5.30 -6.81 3.16
C PRO A 50 6.27 -6.67 1.98
N ILE A 51 6.58 -5.42 1.64
CA ILE A 51 7.59 -4.92 0.71
C ILE A 51 7.24 -5.19 -0.75
N VAL A 52 6.94 -6.44 -1.08
CA VAL A 52 6.61 -6.88 -2.44
C VAL A 52 5.17 -6.52 -2.80
N GLY A 53 4.25 -6.62 -1.84
CA GLY A 53 2.82 -6.38 -2.05
C GLY A 53 2.48 -4.99 -2.58
N PRO A 54 2.96 -3.90 -1.95
CA PRO A 54 2.74 -2.53 -2.42
C PRO A 54 3.29 -2.27 -3.83
N LEU A 55 4.47 -2.81 -4.13
CA LEU A 55 5.12 -2.65 -5.44
C LEU A 55 4.36 -3.42 -6.52
N VAL A 56 4.03 -4.69 -6.26
CA VAL A 56 3.23 -5.50 -7.18
C VAL A 56 1.86 -4.86 -7.39
N TYR A 57 1.21 -4.40 -6.32
CA TYR A 57 -0.06 -3.67 -6.40
C TYR A 57 0.04 -2.50 -7.36
N MET A 58 1.07 -1.67 -7.27
CA MET A 58 1.26 -0.55 -8.19
C MET A 58 1.35 -0.97 -9.67
N LEU A 59 1.93 -2.14 -9.97
CA LEU A 59 2.01 -2.67 -11.33
C LEU A 59 0.65 -3.15 -11.85
N VAL A 60 -0.17 -3.77 -10.98
CA VAL A 60 -1.43 -4.41 -11.39
C VAL A 60 -2.68 -3.59 -11.08
N ARG A 61 -2.60 -2.48 -10.33
CA ARG A 61 -3.76 -1.68 -9.85
C ARG A 61 -4.70 -1.24 -10.96
N LYS A 62 -4.18 -0.90 -12.15
CA LYS A 62 -4.99 -0.48 -13.30
C LYS A 62 -5.97 -1.55 -13.77
N LYS A 63 -5.70 -2.84 -13.51
CA LYS A 63 -6.63 -3.95 -13.81
C LYS A 63 -7.74 -4.10 -12.77
N PHE A 64 -7.55 -3.54 -11.59
CA PHE A 64 -8.52 -3.58 -10.49
C PHE A 64 -9.42 -2.34 -10.45
N LEU A 65 -9.17 -1.32 -11.26
CA LEU A 65 -10.09 -0.19 -11.34
C LEU A 65 -11.28 -0.56 -12.24
N PRO A 66 -12.51 -0.14 -11.87
CA PRO A 66 -13.65 -0.25 -12.79
C PRO A 66 -13.37 0.57 -14.06
N LYS A 67 -13.80 0.06 -15.22
CA LYS A 67 -13.69 0.75 -16.51
C LYS A 67 -14.82 1.75 -16.71
#